data_AF-A0A0F7SPQ5-F1
#
_entry.id   AF-A0A0F7SPQ5-F1
#
_cell.length_a   1.000
_cell.length_b   1.000
_cell.length_c   1.000
_cell.angle_alpha   90.00
_cell.angle_beta   90.00
_cell.angle_gamma   90.00
#
_symmetry.space_group_name_H-M   'P 1'
#
loop_
_entity.id
_entity.type
_entity.pdbx_description
1 polymer ?
#
loop_
_entity_poly.entity_id
_entity_poly.type
_entity_poly.pdbx_seq_one_letter_code
_entity_poly.pdbx_strand_id
1 'polypeptide(L)'
;MEPIEISSRAILQSLSSKIPTEFHLLLDRAPGPLNPKNPFDKSLTSRIDACTTLPLSALPALHLLNSDYSSAHLIAQAHEGELYGTFDYYHALVHRTEGHSEYWNAKWWFDRINHPVLVKAYPNSRGDVRTARTEAKKRVNVIQSLEGRVNLMEKVSKDEIRELCWQEICCLLEWSLNHPR
;
A
#
# COMPACT_ATOMS: atom_id res chain seq x y z
N MET A 1 -20.85 -15.87 4.80
CA MET A 1 -19.39 -15.62 4.80
C MET A 1 -19.23 -14.37 5.63
N GLU A 2 -18.80 -14.49 6.88
CA GLU A 2 -18.65 -13.32 7.74
C GLU A 2 -17.55 -12.40 7.19
N PRO A 3 -17.68 -11.07 7.31
CA PRO A 3 -16.64 -10.16 6.89
C PRO A 3 -15.41 -10.37 7.76
N ILE A 4 -14.23 -10.34 7.14
CA ILE A 4 -12.94 -10.32 7.82
C ILE A 4 -12.77 -8.93 8.45
N GLU A 5 -13.56 -8.60 9.47
CA GLU A 5 -13.52 -7.29 10.16
C GLU A 5 -12.50 -7.23 11.29
N ILE A 6 -12.00 -8.40 11.75
CA ILE A 6 -11.09 -8.49 12.91
C ILE A 6 -9.62 -8.17 12.53
N SER A 7 -9.31 -8.10 11.23
CA SER A 7 -7.93 -7.88 10.75
C SER A 7 -7.49 -6.41 10.78
N SER A 8 -8.37 -5.45 10.45
CA SER A 8 -7.99 -4.04 10.32
C SER A 8 -7.72 -3.38 11.68
N ARG A 9 -8.59 -3.57 12.67
CA ARG A 9 -8.47 -2.91 13.99
C ARG A 9 -7.19 -3.32 14.74
N ALA A 10 -6.83 -4.60 14.72
CA ALA A 10 -5.62 -5.08 15.38
C ALA A 10 -4.34 -4.51 14.76
N ILE A 11 -4.29 -4.41 13.42
CA ILE A 11 -3.17 -3.79 12.70
C ILE A 11 -3.07 -2.31 13.06
N LEU A 12 -4.17 -1.56 13.02
CA LEU A 12 -4.16 -0.14 13.36
C LEU A 12 -3.71 0.12 14.81
N GLN A 13 -4.12 -0.72 15.76
CA GLN A 13 -3.66 -0.64 17.14
C GLN A 13 -2.15 -0.94 17.27
N SER A 14 -1.67 -2.00 16.60
CA SER A 14 -0.25 -2.34 16.52
C SER A 14 0.58 -1.19 15.94
N LEU A 15 0.13 -0.60 14.84
CA LEU A 15 0.77 0.55 14.19
C LEU A 15 0.81 1.78 15.09
N SER A 16 -0.32 2.16 15.69
CA SER A 16 -0.42 3.34 16.57
C SER A 16 0.53 3.26 17.76
N SER A 17 0.84 2.05 18.23
CA SER A 17 1.80 1.83 19.32
C SER A 17 3.27 1.93 18.90
N LYS A 18 3.57 1.89 17.59
CA LYS A 18 4.93 1.80 17.05
C LYS A 18 5.37 3.01 16.24
N ILE A 19 4.43 3.76 15.67
CA ILE A 19 4.75 4.98 14.93
C ILE A 19 4.62 6.24 15.81
N PRO A 20 5.42 7.29 15.57
CA PRO A 20 5.26 8.58 16.21
C PRO A 20 3.83 9.12 16.14
N THR A 21 3.38 9.76 17.22
CA THR A 21 2.01 10.30 17.35
C THR A 21 1.66 11.32 16.28
N GLU A 22 2.64 12.05 15.76
CA GLU A 22 2.45 13.00 14.66
C GLU A 22 1.97 12.34 13.36
N PHE A 23 2.16 11.03 13.19
CA PHE A 23 1.68 10.28 12.04
C PHE A 23 0.36 9.53 12.30
N HIS A 24 -0.22 9.59 13.51
CA HIS A 24 -1.47 8.88 13.84
C HIS A 24 -2.64 9.32 12.97
N LEU A 25 -2.68 10.58 12.54
CA LEU A 25 -3.71 11.07 11.62
C LEU A 25 -3.70 10.31 10.28
N LEU A 26 -2.55 9.78 9.86
CA LEU A 26 -2.41 8.96 8.66
C LEU A 26 -3.02 7.58 8.83
N LEU A 27 -3.35 7.14 10.06
CA LEU A 27 -4.08 5.89 10.32
C LEU A 27 -5.59 6.14 10.47
N ASP A 28 -5.97 7.30 10.99
CA ASP A 28 -7.36 7.65 11.30
C ASP A 28 -8.13 8.27 10.12
N ARG A 29 -7.42 8.80 9.11
CA ARG A 29 -8.06 9.40 7.94
C ARG A 29 -8.74 8.34 7.06
N ALA A 30 -9.72 8.78 6.28
CA ALA A 30 -10.29 7.95 5.22
C ALA A 30 -9.23 7.60 4.16
N PRO A 31 -9.31 6.41 3.53
CA PRO A 31 -8.41 5.98 2.46
C PRO A 31 -8.23 7.04 1.36
N GLY A 32 -7.01 7.18 0.86
CA GLY A 32 -6.68 8.07 -0.25
C GLY A 32 -7.39 7.70 -1.57
N PRO A 33 -7.38 8.59 -2.58
CA PRO A 33 -7.88 8.27 -3.91
C PRO A 33 -7.00 7.20 -4.59
N LEU A 34 -7.55 6.48 -5.58
CA LEU A 34 -6.81 5.43 -6.32
C LEU A 34 -5.71 5.96 -7.26
N ASN A 35 -5.77 7.23 -7.64
CA ASN A 35 -4.75 7.92 -8.42
C ASN A 35 -4.51 9.32 -7.79
N PRO A 36 -3.75 9.39 -6.69
CA PRO A 36 -3.48 10.66 -6.02
C PRO A 36 -2.58 11.54 -6.87
N LYS A 37 -2.91 12.83 -6.95
CA LYS A 37 -2.10 13.85 -7.63
C LYS A 37 -1.31 14.73 -6.67
N ASN A 38 -1.67 14.72 -5.40
CA ASN A 38 -1.05 15.50 -4.35
C ASN A 38 -1.05 14.69 -3.06
N PRO A 39 -0.07 14.96 -2.17
CA PRO A 39 -0.14 14.53 -0.78
C PRO A 39 -1.43 15.05 -0.13
N PHE A 40 -1.95 14.28 0.81
CA PHE A 40 -3.04 14.67 1.69
C PHE A 40 -2.62 15.83 2.59
N ASP A 41 -1.43 15.77 3.16
CA ASP A 41 -0.81 16.86 3.89
C ASP A 41 0.64 17.05 3.44
N LYS A 42 0.91 18.15 2.72
CA LYS A 42 2.25 18.49 2.25
C LYS A 42 3.24 18.77 3.38
N SER A 43 2.75 19.18 4.56
CA SER A 43 3.61 19.43 5.72
C SER A 43 4.15 18.14 6.34
N LEU A 44 3.50 16.99 6.08
CA LEU A 44 3.97 15.69 6.54
C LEU A 44 5.09 15.13 5.66
N THR A 45 5.18 15.48 4.38
CA THR A 45 6.23 14.98 3.47
C THR A 45 7.62 15.19 4.07
N SER A 46 7.97 16.44 4.40
CA SER A 46 9.29 16.75 4.98
C SER A 46 9.51 16.16 6.37
N ARG A 47 8.43 15.92 7.14
CA ARG A 47 8.53 15.26 8.45
C ARG A 47 8.79 13.77 8.32
N ILE A 48 8.15 13.10 7.36
CA ILE A 48 8.40 11.70 7.03
C ILE A 48 9.84 11.54 6.54
N ASP A 49 10.31 12.42 5.66
CA ASP A 49 11.69 12.39 5.14
C ASP A 49 12.74 12.59 6.25
N ALA A 50 12.43 13.43 7.25
CA ALA A 50 13.29 13.68 8.40
C ALA A 50 13.17 12.64 9.53
N CYS A 51 12.27 11.66 9.40
CA CYS A 51 11.98 10.70 10.47
C CYS A 51 13.09 9.65 10.59
N THR A 52 13.93 9.80 11.61
CA THR A 52 15.04 8.87 11.92
C THR A 52 14.69 7.82 12.98
N THR A 53 13.50 7.89 13.57
CA THR A 53 13.05 6.98 14.65
C THR A 53 12.45 5.68 14.13
N LEU A 54 12.12 5.62 12.84
CA LEU A 54 11.56 4.46 12.17
C LEU A 54 12.59 3.83 11.23
N PRO A 55 12.53 2.51 10.97
CA PRO A 55 13.36 1.90 9.95
C PRO A 55 13.06 2.51 8.57
N LEU A 56 14.08 2.58 7.71
CA LEU A 56 13.94 3.16 6.37
C LEU A 56 12.84 2.49 5.55
N SER A 57 12.69 1.17 5.71
CA SER A 57 11.63 0.38 5.06
C SER A 57 10.21 0.76 5.48
N ALA A 58 10.00 1.55 6.53
CA ALA A 58 8.68 2.03 6.92
C ALA A 58 8.28 3.35 6.23
N LEU A 59 9.25 4.15 5.78
CA LEU A 59 8.99 5.49 5.23
C LEU A 59 8.14 5.48 3.95
N PRO A 60 8.33 4.56 2.98
CA PRO A 60 7.46 4.51 1.81
C PRO A 60 5.98 4.32 2.17
N ALA A 61 5.67 3.52 3.19
CA ALA A 61 4.28 3.34 3.61
C ALA A 61 3.68 4.62 4.20
N LEU A 62 4.42 5.39 5.00
CA LEU A 62 3.93 6.66 5.51
C LEU A 62 3.64 7.66 4.38
N HIS A 63 4.51 7.71 3.38
CA HIS A 63 4.28 8.50 2.17
C HIS A 63 3.04 8.03 1.39
N LEU A 64 2.86 6.72 1.20
CA LEU A 64 1.66 6.16 0.56
C LEU A 64 0.38 6.47 1.34
N LEU A 65 0.39 6.36 2.67
CA LEU A 65 -0.74 6.74 3.54
C LEU A 65 -1.01 8.25 3.49
N ASN A 66 0.03 9.07 3.32
CA ASN A 66 -0.09 10.50 3.04
C ASN A 66 -0.48 10.79 1.58
N SER A 67 -0.71 9.78 0.75
CA SER A 67 -0.98 9.98 -0.69
C SER A 67 0.15 10.68 -1.45
N ASP A 68 1.37 10.69 -0.90
CA ASP A 68 2.59 11.21 -1.50
C ASP A 68 3.34 10.10 -2.25
N TYR A 69 2.80 9.73 -3.40
CA TYR A 69 3.31 8.59 -4.17
C TYR A 69 4.65 8.88 -4.84
N SER A 70 4.95 10.14 -5.14
CA SER A 70 6.25 10.53 -5.70
C SER A 70 7.38 10.30 -4.70
N SER A 71 7.21 10.71 -3.44
CA SER A 71 8.21 10.46 -2.39
C SER A 71 8.36 8.97 -2.09
N ALA A 72 7.24 8.22 -2.05
CA ALA A 72 7.29 6.76 -1.91
C ALA A 72 8.03 6.08 -3.06
N HIS A 73 7.81 6.52 -4.31
CA HIS A 73 8.50 6.01 -5.50
C HIS A 73 10.01 6.20 -5.38
N LEU A 74 10.48 7.42 -5.07
CA LEU A 74 11.91 7.72 -4.98
C LEU A 74 12.63 6.80 -3.99
N ILE A 75 12.03 6.56 -2.82
CA ILE A 75 12.59 5.65 -1.82
C ILE A 75 12.54 4.20 -2.33
N ALA A 76 11.40 3.74 -2.85
CA ALA A 76 11.27 2.37 -3.34
C ALA A 76 12.28 2.06 -4.47
N GLN A 77 12.45 2.99 -5.41
CA GLN A 77 13.38 2.88 -6.54
C GLN A 77 14.84 2.88 -6.08
N ALA A 78 15.20 3.68 -5.08
CA ALA A 78 16.56 3.74 -4.57
C ALA A 78 17.01 2.44 -3.86
N HIS A 79 16.06 1.62 -3.43
CA HIS A 79 16.28 0.40 -2.64
C HIS A 79 15.73 -0.87 -3.30
N GLU A 80 15.57 -0.86 -4.63
CA GLU A 80 15.17 -2.03 -5.41
C GLU A 80 16.10 -3.23 -5.20
N GLY A 81 15.53 -4.43 -5.16
CA GLY A 81 16.28 -5.68 -5.05
C GLY A 81 16.87 -5.94 -3.66
N GLU A 82 16.61 -5.08 -2.67
CA GLU A 82 16.99 -5.36 -1.29
C GLU A 82 16.33 -6.63 -0.75
N LEU A 83 17.01 -7.27 0.21
CA LEU A 83 16.60 -8.58 0.73
C LEU A 83 15.15 -8.52 1.27
N TYR A 84 14.40 -9.62 1.21
CA TYR A 84 12.94 -9.69 1.47
C TYR A 84 12.03 -8.99 0.44
N GLY A 85 12.54 -8.10 -0.43
CA GLY A 85 11.75 -7.49 -1.52
C GLY A 85 10.65 -6.54 -1.05
N THR A 86 10.83 -5.90 0.10
CA THR A 86 9.86 -4.96 0.67
C THR A 86 9.76 -3.68 -0.17
N PHE A 87 10.89 -3.13 -0.63
CA PHE A 87 10.91 -1.96 -1.50
C PHE A 87 10.34 -2.26 -2.90
N ASP A 88 10.64 -3.42 -3.48
CA ASP A 88 9.98 -3.89 -4.71
C ASP A 88 8.46 -3.97 -4.56
N TYR A 89 7.97 -4.33 -3.36
CA TYR A 89 6.54 -4.30 -3.07
C TYR A 89 6.00 -2.87 -3.03
N TYR A 90 6.66 -1.94 -2.33
CA TYR A 90 6.28 -0.52 -2.43
C TYR A 90 6.28 -0.01 -3.86
N HIS A 91 7.26 -0.42 -4.67
CA HIS A 91 7.34 -0.02 -6.07
C HIS A 91 6.13 -0.51 -6.89
N ALA A 92 5.68 -1.75 -6.67
CA ALA A 92 4.45 -2.25 -7.28
C ALA A 92 3.20 -1.47 -6.83
N LEU A 93 3.13 -1.09 -5.55
CA LEU A 93 2.02 -0.29 -5.01
C LEU A 93 1.98 1.10 -5.63
N VAL A 94 3.14 1.72 -5.84
CA VAL A 94 3.26 3.03 -6.48
C VAL A 94 2.76 2.97 -7.93
N HIS A 95 3.32 2.08 -8.76
CA HIS A 95 2.90 1.99 -10.16
C HIS A 95 1.43 1.61 -10.34
N ARG A 96 0.82 0.94 -9.34
CA ARG A 96 -0.61 0.61 -9.35
C ARG A 96 -1.51 1.85 -9.33
N THR A 97 -1.01 3.01 -8.92
CA THR A 97 -1.81 4.23 -8.79
C THR A 97 -1.37 5.37 -9.71
N GLU A 98 -0.23 5.26 -10.38
CA GLU A 98 0.29 6.31 -11.27
C GLU A 98 -0.56 6.52 -12.54
N GLY A 99 -1.44 5.56 -12.87
CA GLY A 99 -2.47 5.68 -13.91
C GLY A 99 -2.16 4.93 -15.20
N HIS A 100 -2.94 5.23 -16.24
CA HIS A 100 -3.09 4.44 -17.48
C HIS A 100 -1.80 3.86 -18.12
N SER A 101 -0.66 4.56 -18.12
CA SER A 101 0.58 4.02 -18.71
C SER A 101 1.38 3.08 -17.81
N GLU A 102 1.08 3.01 -16.51
CA GLU A 102 1.95 2.32 -15.52
C GLU A 102 1.35 1.00 -14.98
N TYR A 103 0.08 0.70 -15.28
CA TYR A 103 -0.56 -0.52 -14.78
C TYR A 103 0.13 -1.83 -15.21
N TRP A 104 0.73 -1.86 -16.40
CA TRP A 104 1.51 -3.02 -16.84
C TRP A 104 2.79 -3.17 -16.00
N ASN A 105 3.39 -2.06 -15.57
CA ASN A 105 4.60 -2.02 -14.77
C ASN A 105 4.31 -2.50 -13.33
N ALA A 106 3.18 -2.07 -12.75
CA ALA A 106 2.69 -2.63 -11.49
C ALA A 106 2.55 -4.16 -11.55
N LYS A 107 1.94 -4.67 -12.63
CA LYS A 107 1.79 -6.13 -12.85
C LYS A 107 3.14 -6.84 -13.01
N TRP A 108 4.08 -6.20 -13.70
CA TRP A 108 5.45 -6.70 -13.87
C TRP A 108 6.17 -6.85 -12.53
N TRP A 109 6.04 -5.87 -11.62
CA TRP A 109 6.60 -5.98 -10.28
C TRP A 109 5.89 -7.06 -9.45
N PHE A 110 4.56 -7.12 -9.48
CA PHE A 110 3.80 -8.16 -8.77
C PHE A 110 4.18 -9.58 -9.17
N ASP A 111 4.63 -9.82 -10.41
CA ASP A 111 5.11 -11.14 -10.82
C ASP A 111 6.43 -11.56 -10.13
N ARG A 112 7.20 -10.59 -9.64
CA ARG A 112 8.54 -10.77 -9.05
C ARG A 112 8.55 -10.77 -7.52
N ILE A 113 7.58 -10.12 -6.88
CA ILE A 113 7.54 -9.98 -5.41
C ILE A 113 7.37 -11.34 -4.72
N ASN A 114 8.32 -11.74 -3.90
CA ASN A 114 8.21 -12.91 -3.02
C ASN A 114 8.17 -12.48 -1.55
N HIS A 115 7.06 -11.86 -1.15
CA HIS A 115 6.94 -11.22 0.17
C HIS A 115 5.79 -11.84 0.99
N PRO A 116 5.99 -12.19 2.27
CA PRO A 116 4.95 -12.83 3.11
C PRO A 116 3.71 -11.95 3.32
N VAL A 117 3.86 -10.62 3.26
CA VAL A 117 2.70 -9.70 3.33
C VAL A 117 1.72 -9.92 2.18
N LEU A 118 2.14 -10.41 1.00
CA LEU A 118 1.20 -10.68 -0.10
C LEU A 118 0.08 -11.62 0.34
N VAL A 119 0.40 -12.72 1.04
CA VAL A 119 -0.64 -13.68 1.45
C VAL A 119 -1.58 -13.10 2.52
N LYS A 120 -1.07 -12.16 3.35
CA LYS A 120 -1.87 -11.43 4.33
C LYS A 120 -2.80 -10.40 3.66
N ALA A 121 -2.30 -9.67 2.67
CA ALA A 121 -3.05 -8.64 1.95
C ALA A 121 -4.07 -9.21 0.94
N TYR A 122 -3.89 -10.46 0.53
CA TYR A 122 -4.75 -11.18 -0.40
C TYR A 122 -5.23 -12.51 0.21
N PRO A 123 -6.20 -12.49 1.15
CA PRO A 123 -6.64 -13.69 1.87
C PRO A 123 -7.22 -14.78 0.96
N ASN A 124 -7.79 -14.41 -0.20
CA ASN A 124 -8.25 -15.34 -1.22
C ASN A 124 -7.13 -16.24 -1.80
N SER A 125 -5.87 -15.90 -1.54
CA SER A 125 -4.70 -16.71 -1.90
C SER A 125 -4.56 -17.99 -1.10
N ARG A 126 -5.27 -18.13 0.04
CA ARG A 126 -5.20 -19.30 0.93
C ARG A 126 -3.76 -19.63 1.37
N GLY A 127 -2.92 -18.61 1.52
CA GLY A 127 -1.53 -18.77 1.97
C GLY A 127 -0.52 -19.06 0.86
N ASP A 128 -0.93 -19.13 -0.41
CA ASP A 128 -0.03 -19.37 -1.54
C ASP A 128 0.41 -18.05 -2.21
N VAL A 129 1.72 -17.78 -2.22
CA VAL A 129 2.28 -16.53 -2.76
C VAL A 129 1.99 -16.37 -4.24
N ARG A 130 2.03 -17.45 -5.03
CA ARG A 130 1.75 -17.38 -6.48
C ARG A 130 0.31 -16.95 -6.75
N THR A 131 -0.64 -17.48 -5.98
CA THR A 131 -2.04 -17.08 -6.02
C THR A 131 -2.21 -15.65 -5.53
N ALA A 132 -1.51 -15.24 -4.47
CA ALA A 132 -1.51 -13.85 -3.99
C ALA A 132 -1.04 -12.85 -5.05
N ARG A 133 0.03 -13.16 -5.81
CA ARG A 133 0.46 -12.34 -6.97
C ARG A 133 -0.63 -12.24 -8.03
N THR A 134 -1.34 -13.32 -8.27
CA THR A 134 -2.45 -13.35 -9.25
C THR A 134 -3.60 -12.46 -8.80
N GLU A 135 -3.98 -12.52 -7.52
CA GLU A 135 -4.98 -11.64 -6.92
C GLU A 135 -4.55 -10.16 -6.91
N ALA A 136 -3.27 -9.87 -6.67
CA ALA A 136 -2.71 -8.53 -6.76
C ALA A 136 -2.86 -7.94 -8.17
N LYS A 137 -2.51 -8.71 -9.20
CA LYS A 137 -2.71 -8.30 -10.60
C LYS A 137 -4.19 -8.14 -10.97
N LYS A 138 -5.09 -8.96 -10.43
CA LYS A 138 -6.54 -8.76 -10.59
C LYS A 138 -6.98 -7.43 -9.98
N ARG A 139 -6.48 -7.07 -8.78
CA ARG A 139 -6.75 -5.77 -8.16
C ARG A 139 -6.26 -4.60 -9.03
N VAL A 140 -5.09 -4.72 -9.65
CA VAL A 140 -4.60 -3.73 -10.64
C VAL A 140 -5.60 -3.56 -11.78
N ASN A 141 -6.11 -4.66 -12.36
CA ASN A 141 -7.09 -4.59 -13.44
C ASN A 141 -8.41 -3.93 -12.99
N VAL A 142 -8.87 -4.19 -11.76
CA VAL A 142 -10.05 -3.52 -11.19
C VAL A 142 -9.82 -2.02 -11.07
N ILE A 143 -8.68 -1.59 -10.50
CA ILE A 143 -8.31 -0.17 -10.38
C ILE A 143 -8.26 0.50 -11.76
N GLN A 144 -7.60 -0.15 -12.73
CA GLN A 144 -7.54 0.34 -14.11
C GLN A 144 -8.94 0.51 -14.72
N SER A 145 -9.88 -0.41 -14.46
CA SER A 145 -11.24 -0.31 -14.99
C SER A 145 -12.08 0.80 -14.35
N LEU A 146 -11.77 1.15 -13.09
CA LEU A 146 -12.42 2.20 -12.32
C LEU A 146 -11.88 3.59 -12.68
N GLU A 147 -10.67 3.67 -13.26
CA GLU A 147 -10.10 4.89 -13.82
C GLU A 147 -10.89 5.30 -15.08
N GLY A 148 -11.63 6.42 -14.99
CA GLY A 148 -12.47 6.94 -16.09
C GLY A 148 -13.98 6.67 -15.98
N ARG A 149 -14.45 5.84 -15.03
CA ARG A 149 -15.90 5.60 -14.83
C ARG A 149 -16.45 6.46 -13.70
N VAL A 150 -17.43 7.32 -13.99
CA VAL A 150 -18.09 8.20 -13.00
C VAL A 150 -19.44 7.63 -12.52
N ASN A 151 -20.01 6.64 -13.22
CA ASN A 151 -21.39 6.20 -12.97
C ASN A 151 -21.52 4.92 -12.13
N LEU A 152 -22.42 5.06 -11.16
CA LEU A 152 -22.89 4.12 -10.15
C LEU A 152 -23.49 2.88 -10.79
N MET A 153 -22.94 1.69 -10.46
CA MET A 153 -23.57 0.34 -10.49
C MET A 153 -22.51 -0.78 -10.74
N GLU A 154 -21.31 -0.69 -10.15
CA GLU A 154 -20.33 -1.79 -10.21
C GLU A 154 -20.30 -2.58 -8.90
N LYS A 155 -20.19 -3.91 -9.03
CA LYS A 155 -20.23 -4.94 -7.97
C LYS A 155 -19.22 -4.74 -6.83
N VAL A 156 -18.24 -3.86 -7.00
CA VAL A 156 -17.26 -3.47 -5.99
C VAL A 156 -17.18 -1.94 -6.03
N SER A 157 -17.46 -1.30 -4.91
CA SER A 157 -17.45 0.18 -4.86
C SER A 157 -16.00 0.70 -4.93
N LYS A 158 -15.79 1.90 -5.49
CA LYS A 158 -14.47 2.56 -5.45
C LYS A 158 -13.92 2.65 -4.04
N ASP A 159 -14.79 2.84 -3.05
CA ASP A 159 -14.41 2.95 -1.65
C ASP A 159 -13.92 1.62 -1.07
N GLU A 160 -14.53 0.49 -1.47
CA GLU A 160 -14.05 -0.84 -1.09
C GLU A 160 -12.64 -1.11 -1.64
N ILE A 161 -12.34 -0.75 -2.89
CA ILE A 161 -10.99 -0.90 -3.44
C ILE A 161 -9.99 0.02 -2.75
N ARG A 162 -10.39 1.25 -2.41
CA ARG A 162 -9.52 2.19 -1.66
C ARG A 162 -9.19 1.63 -0.28
N GLU A 163 -10.18 1.07 0.41
CA GLU A 163 -9.99 0.42 1.71
C GLU A 163 -9.05 -0.79 1.61
N LEU A 164 -9.23 -1.66 0.60
CA LEU A 164 -8.34 -2.80 0.39
C LEU A 164 -6.89 -2.37 0.08
N CYS A 165 -6.70 -1.29 -0.68
CA CYS A 165 -5.37 -0.73 -0.94
C CYS A 165 -4.75 -0.15 0.34
N TRP A 166 -5.55 0.56 1.13
CA TRP A 166 -5.14 1.12 2.41
C TRP A 166 -4.68 0.06 3.40
N GLN A 167 -5.47 -1.01 3.55
CA GLN A 167 -5.15 -2.14 4.42
C GLN A 167 -3.87 -2.86 3.98
N GLU A 168 -3.63 -2.99 2.68
CA GLU A 168 -2.39 -3.55 2.13
C GLU A 168 -1.17 -2.69 2.50
N ILE A 169 -1.27 -1.36 2.40
CA ILE A 169 -0.22 -0.43 2.84
C ILE A 169 0.02 -0.58 4.35
N CYS A 170 -1.03 -0.66 5.16
CA CYS A 170 -0.93 -0.85 6.61
C CYS A 170 -0.27 -2.19 6.98
N CYS A 171 -0.60 -3.28 6.27
CA CYS A 171 0.05 -4.58 6.48
C CYS A 171 1.55 -4.52 6.17
N LEU A 172 1.93 -3.81 5.11
CA LEU A 172 3.32 -3.68 4.72
C LEU A 172 4.10 -2.78 5.69
N LEU A 173 3.48 -1.68 6.16
CA LEU A 173 4.04 -0.85 7.24
C LEU A 173 4.28 -1.67 8.51
N GLU A 174 3.29 -2.44 8.95
CA GLU A 174 3.45 -3.28 10.15
C GLU A 174 4.59 -4.28 9.98
N TRP A 175 4.74 -4.86 8.78
CA TRP A 175 5.86 -5.75 8.49
C TRP A 175 7.20 -5.03 8.60
N SER A 176 7.35 -3.86 7.97
CA SER A 176 8.57 -3.05 7.99
C SER A 176 8.98 -2.66 9.42
N LEU A 177 8.02 -2.35 10.29
CA LEU A 177 8.27 -2.04 11.70
C LEU A 177 8.73 -3.26 12.52
N ASN A 178 8.28 -4.45 12.17
CA ASN A 178 8.63 -5.70 12.87
C ASN A 178 9.89 -6.38 12.32
N HIS A 179 10.33 -6.00 11.11
CA HIS A 179 11.51 -6.55 10.44
C HIS A 179 12.40 -5.40 9.98
N PRO A 180 12.92 -4.57 10.92
CA PRO A 180 13.76 -3.44 10.59
C PRO A 180 15.01 -3.93 9.86
N ARG A 181 15.31 -3.24 8.76
CA ARG A 181 16.49 -3.43 7.91
C ARG A 181 17.24 -2.12 7.90
#